data_AF-K1TCF5-F1
#
_entry.id   AF-K1TCF5-F1
#
_cell.length_a   1.000
_cell.length_b   1.000
_cell.length_c   1.000
_cell.angle_alpha   90.00
_cell.angle_beta   90.00
_cell.angle_gamma   90.00
#
_symmetry.space_group_name_H-M   'P 1'
#
loop_
_entity.id
_entity.type
_entity.pdbx_description
1 polymer ?
#
loop_
_entity_poly.entity_id
_entity_poly.type
_entity_poly.pdbx_seq_one_letter_code
_entity_poly.pdbx_strand_id
1 'polypeptide(L)'
;MKVDRRFHCFGCQADGDVIDFVSRLENVSPREAALMLAQDFSIPYEDREPPGRSRRPQPRQESPEQQFKRMERYCFRVLSDYHNLLRRWKRDYAPKTPEEEWHPLFVEALQKQSHVEYLLDVLLFSDMEEQATLIASYGKEV
;
A
#
# COMPACT_ATOMS: atom_id res chain seq x y z
N MET A 1 -6.89 6.31 29.38
CA MET A 1 -5.71 7.20 29.34
C MET A 1 -4.50 6.37 29.76
N LYS A 2 -3.49 6.23 28.89
CA LYS A 2 -2.27 5.45 29.18
C LYS A 2 -1.32 6.39 29.92
N VAL A 3 -1.11 6.18 31.21
CA VAL A 3 -0.15 6.97 31.99
C VAL A 3 1.24 6.55 31.53
N ASP A 4 2.02 7.50 31.01
CA ASP A 4 3.41 7.26 30.64
C ASP A 4 4.21 7.10 31.96
N ARG A 5 4.69 5.88 32.24
CA ARG A 5 5.41 5.54 33.48
C ARG A 5 6.93 5.69 33.29
N ARG A 6 7.36 6.84 32.78
CA ARG A 6 8.77 7.16 32.54
C ARG A 6 9.33 7.98 33.68
N PHE A 7 10.64 7.87 33.93
CA PHE A 7 11.34 8.75 34.86
C PHE A 7 12.00 9.90 34.08
N HIS A 8 12.07 11.06 34.71
CA HIS A 8 12.78 12.21 34.17
C HIS A 8 13.53 12.94 35.29
N CYS A 9 14.79 13.25 35.08
CA CYS A 9 15.64 13.99 36.00
C CYS A 9 15.74 15.45 35.55
N PHE A 10 15.14 16.37 36.31
CA PHE A 10 15.17 17.81 35.98
C PHE A 10 16.56 18.46 36.11
N GLY A 11 17.50 17.83 36.83
CA GLY A 11 18.85 18.37 37.03
C GLY A 11 19.80 18.08 35.87
N CYS A 12 19.80 16.84 35.36
CA CYS A 12 20.69 16.41 34.27
C CYS A 12 19.96 16.03 32.98
N GLN A 13 18.63 16.21 32.92
CA GLN A 13 17.77 15.89 31.78
C GLN A 13 17.76 14.39 31.39
N ALA A 14 18.21 13.52 32.30
CA ALA A 14 18.16 12.08 32.10
C ALA A 14 16.70 11.59 32.09
N ASP A 15 16.31 10.91 31.02
CA ASP A 15 14.97 10.30 30.85
C ASP A 15 15.13 8.80 30.55
N GLY A 16 14.04 8.04 30.71
CA GLY A 16 14.00 6.62 30.41
C GLY A 16 12.85 5.87 31.08
N ASP A 17 12.81 4.56 30.88
CA ASP A 17 11.91 3.66 31.59
C ASP A 17 12.55 3.08 32.88
N VAL A 18 11.84 2.15 33.54
CA VAL A 18 12.32 1.53 34.79
C VAL A 18 13.62 0.74 34.58
N ILE A 19 13.83 0.13 33.41
CA ILE A 19 15.04 -0.62 33.10
C ILE A 19 16.21 0.35 32.90
N ASP A 20 15.99 1.45 32.19
CA ASP A 20 16.99 2.52 32.02
C ASP A 20 17.43 3.11 33.37
N PHE A 21 16.48 3.26 34.31
CA PHE A 21 16.78 3.75 35.65
C PHE A 21 17.71 2.80 36.41
N VAL A 22 17.37 1.51 36.50
CA VAL A 22 18.17 0.50 37.20
C VAL A 22 19.53 0.30 36.53
N SER A 23 19.57 0.29 35.20
CA SER A 23 20.83 0.17 34.44
C SER A 23 21.81 1.29 34.79
N ARG A 24 21.33 2.54 34.90
CA ARG A 24 22.17 3.68 35.29
C ARG A 24 22.52 3.69 36.78
N LEU A 25 21.61 3.23 37.64
CA LEU A 25 21.81 3.16 39.08
C LEU A 25 22.89 2.13 39.45
N GLU A 26 22.80 0.93 38.88
CA GLU A 26 23.70 -0.21 39.14
C GLU A 26 24.90 -0.26 38.19
N ASN A 27 24.95 0.65 37.20
CA ASN A 27 25.99 0.72 36.17
C ASN A 27 26.20 -0.61 35.41
N VAL A 28 25.08 -1.25 35.04
CA VAL A 28 25.02 -2.53 34.33
C VAL A 28 24.34 -2.38 32.97
N SER A 29 24.44 -3.38 32.10
CA SER A 29 23.72 -3.36 30.83
C SER A 29 22.19 -3.41 31.04
N PRO A 30 21.37 -2.88 30.10
CA PRO A 30 19.91 -2.96 30.20
C PRO A 30 19.37 -4.39 30.35
N ARG A 31 20.06 -5.39 29.77
CA ARG A 31 19.68 -6.80 29.93
C ARG A 31 19.88 -7.27 31.37
N GLU A 32 21.03 -6.94 31.97
CA GLU A 32 21.31 -7.29 33.36
C GLU A 32 20.37 -6.58 34.32
N ALA A 33 20.11 -5.29 34.10
CA ALA A 33 19.12 -4.54 34.87
C ALA A 33 17.72 -5.20 34.81
N ALA A 34 17.30 -5.67 33.63
CA ALA A 34 16.05 -6.39 33.47
C ALA A 34 16.04 -7.75 34.21
N LEU A 35 17.17 -8.46 34.23
CA LEU A 35 17.31 -9.71 34.99
C LEU A 35 17.27 -9.47 36.51
N MET A 36 17.92 -8.41 37.00
CA MET A 36 17.87 -7.99 38.41
C MET A 36 16.42 -7.67 38.81
N LEU A 37 15.73 -6.87 38.02
CA LEU A 37 14.31 -6.57 38.24
C LEU A 37 13.45 -7.83 38.23
N ALA A 38 13.68 -8.76 37.30
CA ALA A 38 12.94 -10.01 37.26
C ALA A 38 13.16 -10.84 38.54
N GLN A 39 14.40 -10.89 39.04
CA GLN A 39 14.74 -11.57 40.28
C GLN A 39 14.09 -10.91 41.50
N ASP A 40 14.20 -9.58 41.64
CA ASP A 40 13.68 -8.81 42.77
C ASP A 40 12.16 -8.93 42.91
N PHE A 41 11.46 -8.95 41.78
CA PHE A 41 10.00 -9.08 41.74
C PHE A 41 9.52 -10.52 41.57
N SER A 42 10.41 -11.51 41.64
CA SER A 42 10.09 -12.93 41.46
C SER A 42 9.33 -13.23 40.16
N ILE A 43 9.66 -12.51 39.08
CA ILE A 43 9.12 -12.73 37.74
C ILE A 43 9.93 -13.85 37.08
N PRO A 44 9.32 -15.00 36.75
CA PRO A 44 10.02 -16.07 36.06
C PRO A 44 10.47 -15.59 34.68
N TYR A 45 11.77 -15.60 34.44
CA TYR A 45 12.38 -15.29 33.15
C TYR A 45 13.06 -16.55 32.60
N GLU A 46 12.54 -17.07 31.49
CA GLU A 46 13.20 -18.13 30.73
C GLU A 46 14.10 -17.46 29.68
N ASP A 47 15.39 -17.82 29.62
CA ASP A 47 16.32 -17.44 28.54
C ASP A 47 15.94 -18.02 27.16
N ARG A 48 14.69 -18.50 27.01
CA ARG A 48 14.15 -18.95 25.74
C ARG A 48 13.72 -17.73 24.95
N GLU A 49 14.31 -17.54 23.78
CA GLU A 49 13.76 -16.62 22.78
C GLU A 49 12.24 -16.89 22.66
N PRO A 50 11.38 -15.87 22.79
CA PRO A 50 9.96 -16.07 22.59
C PRO A 50 9.76 -16.66 21.18
N PRO A 51 9.03 -17.79 21.04
CA PRO A 51 8.80 -18.43 19.75
C PRO A 51 7.90 -17.53 18.91
N GLY A 52 8.48 -16.53 18.26
CA GLY A 52 7.72 -15.51 17.55
C GLY A 52 8.51 -14.33 17.00
N ARG A 53 9.68 -13.98 17.56
CA ARG A 53 10.44 -12.80 17.08
C ARG A 53 11.11 -12.97 15.70
N SER A 54 11.27 -14.21 15.22
CA SER A 54 11.82 -14.48 13.87
C SER A 54 10.75 -14.69 12.78
N ARG A 55 9.46 -14.64 13.12
CA ARG A 55 8.43 -14.59 12.07
C ARG A 55 8.36 -13.16 11.52
N ARG A 56 9.24 -12.85 10.56
CA ARG A 56 8.87 -11.89 9.50
C ARG A 56 7.45 -12.29 9.09
N PRO A 57 6.47 -11.36 9.05
CA PRO A 57 5.18 -11.70 8.49
C PRO A 57 5.46 -12.32 7.12
N GLN A 58 5.15 -13.60 6.95
CA GLN A 58 5.24 -14.19 5.62
C GLN A 58 4.40 -13.29 4.73
N PRO A 59 4.90 -12.86 3.55
CA PRO A 59 4.08 -12.12 2.63
C PRO A 59 2.80 -12.95 2.44
N ARG A 60 1.67 -12.41 2.90
CA ARG A 60 0.38 -13.09 2.73
C ARG A 60 0.25 -13.29 1.23
N GLN A 61 0.29 -14.54 0.78
CA GLN A 61 -0.02 -14.86 -0.60
C GLN A 61 -1.44 -14.35 -0.83
N GLU A 62 -1.59 -13.42 -1.77
CA GLU A 62 -2.89 -12.90 -2.16
C GLU A 62 -3.73 -14.09 -2.66
N SER A 63 -4.97 -14.21 -2.19
CA SER A 63 -5.86 -15.23 -2.76
C SER A 63 -6.09 -14.93 -4.25
N PRO A 64 -6.42 -15.93 -5.07
CA PRO A 64 -6.74 -15.70 -6.50
C PRO A 64 -7.83 -14.62 -6.69
N GLU A 65 -8.80 -14.56 -5.78
CA GLU A 65 -9.86 -13.54 -5.76
C GLU A 65 -9.32 -12.13 -5.48
N GLN A 66 -8.34 -12.00 -4.58
CA GLN A 66 -7.69 -10.73 -4.28
C GLN A 66 -6.84 -10.25 -5.44
N GLN A 67 -6.11 -11.17 -6.08
CA GLN A 67 -5.33 -10.88 -7.29
C GLN A 67 -6.25 -10.44 -8.44
N PHE A 68 -7.38 -11.11 -8.62
CA PHE A 68 -8.39 -10.72 -9.61
C PHE A 68 -8.92 -9.31 -9.34
N LYS A 69 -9.40 -9.02 -8.13
CA LYS A 69 -9.90 -7.68 -7.75
C LYS A 69 -8.84 -6.59 -7.89
N ARG A 70 -7.58 -6.91 -7.62
CA ARG A 70 -6.47 -5.99 -7.81
C ARG A 70 -6.27 -5.68 -9.29
N MET A 71 -6.32 -6.70 -10.14
CA MET A 71 -6.17 -6.54 -11.59
C MET A 71 -7.36 -5.79 -12.20
N GLU A 72 -8.59 -6.15 -11.81
CA GLU A 72 -9.81 -5.46 -12.21
C GLU A 72 -9.74 -3.95 -11.92
N ARG A 73 -9.37 -3.57 -10.69
CA ARG A 73 -9.18 -2.16 -10.30
C ARG A 73 -8.09 -1.48 -11.11
N TYR A 74 -7.01 -2.20 -11.41
CA TYR A 74 -5.91 -1.68 -12.21
C TYR A 74 -6.35 -1.40 -13.65
N CYS A 75 -6.98 -2.37 -14.31
CA CYS A 75 -7.53 -2.24 -15.65
C CYS A 75 -8.54 -1.09 -15.74
N PHE A 76 -9.48 -1.03 -14.79
CA PHE A 76 -10.47 0.04 -14.73
C PHE A 76 -9.83 1.42 -14.63
N ARG A 77 -8.81 1.58 -13.77
CA ARG A 77 -8.09 2.84 -13.62
C ARG A 77 -7.39 3.25 -14.91
N VAL A 78 -6.63 2.35 -15.52
CA VAL A 78 -5.88 2.63 -16.76
C VAL A 78 -6.82 3.05 -17.89
N LEU A 79 -7.92 2.30 -18.09
CA LEU A 79 -8.91 2.61 -19.13
C LEU A 79 -9.64 3.94 -18.85
N SER A 80 -9.96 4.21 -17.58
CA SER A 80 -10.59 5.49 -17.19
C SER A 80 -9.66 6.68 -17.42
N ASP A 81 -8.37 6.54 -17.08
CA ASP A 81 -7.37 7.58 -17.31
C ASP A 81 -7.20 7.85 -18.80
N TYR A 82 -7.11 6.79 -19.61
CA TYR A 82 -7.03 6.91 -21.06
C TYR A 82 -8.31 7.52 -21.66
N HIS A 83 -9.50 7.11 -21.22
CA HIS A 83 -10.77 7.72 -21.63
C HIS A 83 -10.81 9.23 -21.37
N ASN A 84 -10.35 9.65 -20.19
CA ASN A 84 -10.27 11.06 -19.82
C ASN A 84 -9.28 11.83 -20.72
N LEU A 85 -8.15 11.22 -21.09
CA LEU A 85 -7.22 11.79 -22.06
C LEU A 85 -7.86 11.94 -23.44
N LEU A 86 -8.52 10.90 -23.96
CA LEU A 86 -9.20 10.96 -25.25
C LEU A 86 -10.27 12.05 -25.28
N ARG A 87 -11.07 12.19 -24.21
CA ARG A 87 -12.06 13.29 -24.12
C ARG A 87 -11.41 14.68 -24.14
N ARG A 88 -10.28 14.85 -23.46
CA ARG A 88 -9.52 16.11 -23.49
C ARG A 88 -8.96 16.38 -24.88
N TRP A 89 -8.31 15.40 -25.49
CA TRP A 89 -7.72 15.55 -26.82
C TRP A 89 -8.76 15.86 -27.89
N LYS A 90 -9.92 15.19 -27.84
CA LYS A 90 -11.04 15.49 -28.73
C LYS A 90 -11.53 16.93 -28.62
N ARG A 91 -11.48 17.52 -27.43
CA ARG A 91 -11.92 18.91 -27.20
C ARG A 91 -10.82 19.92 -27.55
N ASP A 92 -9.61 19.66 -27.08
CA ASP A 92 -8.53 20.65 -27.05
C ASP A 92 -7.76 20.67 -28.39
N TYR A 93 -7.73 19.56 -29.13
CA TYR A 93 -7.08 19.45 -30.45
C TYR A 93 -8.08 19.39 -31.62
N ALA A 94 -9.34 19.77 -31.39
CA ALA A 94 -10.31 19.86 -32.47
C ALA A 94 -9.88 20.92 -33.50
N PRO A 95 -9.87 20.58 -34.81
CA PRO A 95 -9.56 21.55 -35.85
C PRO A 95 -10.61 22.66 -35.82
N LYS A 96 -10.15 23.92 -35.90
CA LYS A 96 -11.04 25.09 -35.81
C LYS A 96 -11.57 25.50 -37.18
N THR A 97 -10.86 25.11 -38.23
CA THR A 97 -11.22 25.36 -39.62
C THR A 97 -11.17 24.06 -40.42
N PRO A 98 -12.02 23.89 -41.46
CA PRO A 98 -12.05 22.67 -42.27
C PRO A 98 -10.74 22.35 -42.99
N GLU A 99 -9.89 23.35 -43.25
CA GLU A 99 -8.64 23.23 -43.98
C GLU A 99 -7.42 22.89 -43.09
N GLU A 100 -7.61 22.84 -41.76
CA GLU A 100 -6.54 22.57 -40.80
C GLU A 100 -6.21 21.08 -40.78
N GLU A 101 -4.92 20.73 -40.79
CA GLU A 101 -4.49 19.33 -40.62
C GLU A 101 -4.86 18.80 -39.24
N TRP A 102 -5.37 17.58 -39.20
CA TRP A 102 -5.86 17.00 -37.95
C TRP A 102 -4.70 16.55 -37.08
N HIS A 103 -4.68 17.03 -35.83
CA HIS A 103 -3.68 16.60 -34.87
C HIS A 103 -3.77 15.08 -34.63
N PRO A 104 -2.65 14.32 -34.58
CA PRO A 104 -2.69 12.87 -34.39
C PRO A 104 -3.48 12.42 -33.16
N LEU A 105 -3.35 13.12 -32.04
CA LEU A 105 -4.13 12.84 -30.82
C LEU A 105 -5.64 13.08 -30.97
N PHE A 106 -6.04 14.01 -31.84
CA PHE A 106 -7.44 14.22 -32.17
C PHE A 106 -7.98 13.03 -32.99
N VAL A 107 -7.21 12.57 -33.97
CA VAL A 107 -7.54 11.37 -34.77
C VAL A 107 -7.65 10.14 -33.87
N GLU A 108 -6.68 9.93 -32.97
CA GLU A 108 -6.69 8.83 -32.01
C GLU A 108 -7.92 8.89 -31.10
N ALA A 109 -8.24 10.07 -30.57
CA ALA A 109 -9.43 10.28 -29.77
C ALA A 109 -10.71 9.88 -30.51
N LEU A 110 -10.85 10.25 -31.78
CA LEU A 110 -12.02 9.85 -32.58
C LEU A 110 -12.08 8.34 -32.83
N GLN A 111 -10.94 7.69 -33.07
CA GLN A 111 -10.87 6.26 -33.37
C GLN A 111 -11.06 5.37 -32.15
N LYS A 112 -10.53 5.78 -30.99
CA LYS A 112 -10.42 4.92 -29.80
C LYS A 112 -11.48 5.18 -28.75
N GLN A 113 -12.13 6.35 -28.75
CA GLN A 113 -13.06 6.72 -27.68
C GLN A 113 -14.20 5.72 -27.49
N SER A 114 -14.92 5.34 -28.55
CA SER A 114 -16.04 4.41 -28.44
C SER A 114 -15.60 3.00 -28.05
N HIS A 115 -14.40 2.58 -28.48
CA HIS A 115 -13.85 1.29 -28.08
C HIS A 115 -13.52 1.26 -26.59
N VAL A 116 -12.88 2.32 -26.07
CA VAL A 116 -12.56 2.42 -24.64
C VAL A 116 -13.82 2.50 -23.78
N GLU A 117 -14.85 3.21 -24.24
CA GLU A 117 -16.17 3.25 -23.59
C GLU A 117 -16.78 1.85 -23.50
N TYR A 118 -16.75 1.08 -24.60
CA TYR A 118 -17.20 -0.31 -24.60
C TYR A 118 -16.41 -1.18 -23.60
N LEU A 119 -15.09 -1.06 -23.54
CA LEU A 119 -14.25 -1.81 -22.59
C LEU A 119 -14.60 -1.48 -21.13
N LEU A 120 -14.86 -0.20 -20.83
CA LEU A 120 -15.28 0.24 -19.51
C LEU A 120 -16.67 -0.29 -19.14
N ASP A 121 -17.60 -0.30 -20.09
CA ASP A 121 -18.95 -0.85 -19.87
C ASP A 121 -18.90 -2.35 -19.59
N VAL A 122 -18.07 -3.11 -20.32
CA VAL A 122 -17.85 -4.55 -20.04
C VAL A 122 -17.30 -4.75 -18.63
N LEU A 123 -16.30 -3.95 -18.21
CA LEU A 123 -15.76 -4.04 -16.85
C LEU A 123 -16.78 -3.69 -15.75
N LEU A 124 -17.80 -2.87 -16.04
CA LEU A 124 -18.77 -2.44 -15.03
C LEU A 124 -20.05 -3.28 -14.99
N PHE A 125 -20.47 -3.82 -16.14
CA PHE A 125 -21.82 -4.37 -16.31
C PHE A 125 -21.87 -5.82 -16.79
N SER A 126 -20.76 -6.40 -17.27
CA SER A 126 -20.71 -7.81 -17.66
C SER A 126 -20.53 -8.77 -16.48
N ASP A 127 -20.71 -10.06 -16.74
CA ASP A 127 -20.44 -11.10 -15.76
C ASP A 127 -18.93 -11.30 -15.51
N MET A 128 -18.62 -12.05 -14.45
CA MET A 128 -17.24 -12.30 -14.02
C MET A 128 -16.39 -13.02 -15.09
N GLU A 129 -17.02 -13.77 -16.01
CA GLU A 129 -16.33 -14.54 -17.05
C GLU A 129 -15.91 -13.64 -18.23
N GLU A 130 -16.81 -12.77 -18.70
CA GLU A 130 -16.52 -11.73 -19.68
C GLU A 130 -15.49 -10.72 -19.14
N GLN A 131 -15.59 -10.33 -17.86
CA GLN A 131 -14.59 -9.48 -17.22
C GLN A 131 -13.22 -10.17 -17.15
N ALA A 132 -13.18 -11.46 -16.80
CA ALA A 132 -11.93 -12.20 -16.71
C ALA A 132 -11.24 -12.39 -18.07
N THR A 133 -12.01 -12.66 -19.13
CA THR A 133 -11.47 -12.78 -20.50
C THR A 133 -10.91 -11.45 -20.99
N LEU A 134 -11.58 -10.33 -20.66
CA LEU A 134 -11.08 -9.00 -20.96
C LEU A 134 -9.76 -8.72 -20.22
N ILE A 135 -9.74 -8.93 -18.90
CA ILE A 135 -8.54 -8.73 -18.09
C ILE A 135 -7.37 -9.62 -18.57
N ALA A 136 -7.65 -10.87 -18.95
CA ALA A 136 -6.64 -11.81 -19.42
C ALA A 136 -6.08 -11.47 -20.81
N SER A 137 -6.88 -10.86 -21.68
CA SER A 137 -6.46 -10.47 -23.03
C SER A 137 -5.55 -9.24 -23.00
N TYR A 138 -5.91 -8.21 -22.23
CA TYR A 138 -5.11 -6.98 -22.11
C TYR A 138 -3.94 -7.09 -21.12
N GLY A 139 -3.99 -8.03 -20.17
CA GLY A 139 -2.89 -8.29 -19.23
C GLY A 139 -1.62 -8.87 -19.83
N LYS A 140 -1.63 -9.24 -21.12
CA LYS A 140 -0.45 -9.72 -21.87
C LYS A 140 0.25 -8.65 -22.70
N GLU A 141 -0.34 -7.47 -22.84
CA GLU A 141 0.17 -6.38 -23.71
C GLU A 141 0.78 -5.21 -22.92
N VAL A 142 1.02 -5.37 -21.61
CA VAL A 142 1.69 -4.37 -20.74
C VAL A 142 2.93 -4.96 -20.09
#